data_AF-A0A960XMR0-F1
#
_entry.id   AF-A0A960XMR0-F1
#
_cell.length_a   1.000
_cell.length_b   1.000
_cell.length_c   1.000
_cell.angle_alpha   90.00
_cell.angle_beta   90.00
_cell.angle_gamma   90.00
#
_symmetry.space_group_name_H-M   'P 1'
#
loop_
_entity.id
_entity.type
_entity.pdbx_description
1 polymer ?
#
loop_
_entity_poly.entity_id
_entity_poly.type
_entity_poly.pdbx_seq_one_letter_code
_entity_poly.pdbx_strand_id
1 'polypeptide(L)'
;FQQAAVIRRMTRDLNFPLRVIVAPTIREPDGLALSSRNAYLSPEERAQAGVLREACLLARQAVKEAGDAGLPAAQLKRRVSACIGRKPAAHLDYVEFFDPETLRPRRRVDRGSHMALAVRVGSTRLIDNASMNED
;
A
#
# COMPACT_ATOMS: atom_id res chain seq x y z
N PHE A 1 -1.53 -0.84 7.67
CA PHE A 1 -0.20 -0.43 8.20
C PHE A 1 -0.27 0.78 9.12
N GLN A 2 -0.63 1.98 8.63
CA GLN A 2 -0.51 3.24 9.39
C GLN A 2 -1.18 3.20 10.77
N GLN A 3 -2.42 2.71 10.87
CA GLN A 3 -3.09 2.54 12.16
C GLN A 3 -2.28 1.70 13.15
N ALA A 4 -1.70 0.59 12.70
CA ALA A 4 -0.90 -0.28 13.55
C ALA A 4 0.41 0.39 13.99
N ALA A 5 1.02 1.20 13.12
CA ALA A 5 2.20 2.00 13.48
C ALA A 5 1.85 3.07 14.54
N VAL A 6 0.72 3.75 14.40
CA VAL A 6 0.21 4.71 15.40
C VAL A 6 -0.07 4.02 16.73
N ILE A 7 -0.77 2.88 16.73
CA ILE A 7 -1.06 2.13 17.95
C ILE A 7 0.24 1.68 18.62
N ARG A 8 1.21 1.14 17.88
CA ARG A 8 2.53 0.77 18.40
C ARG A 8 3.25 1.94 19.06
N ARG A 9 3.25 3.10 18.39
CA ARG A 9 3.87 4.32 18.91
C ARG A 9 3.19 4.77 20.19
N MET A 10 1.86 4.84 20.18
CA MET A 10 1.04 5.23 21.32
C MET A 10 1.27 4.30 22.53
N THR A 11 1.22 2.98 22.33
CA THR A 11 1.39 2.01 23.42
C THR A 11 2.76 2.09 24.05
N ARG A 12 3.80 2.36 23.24
CA ARG A 12 5.17 2.55 23.72
C ARG A 12 5.33 3.86 24.46
N ASP A 13 4.94 4.97 23.85
CA ASP A 13 5.16 6.32 24.39
C ASP A 13 4.33 6.57 25.66
N LEU A 14 3.20 5.88 25.83
CA LEU A 14 2.34 5.95 27.02
C LEU A 14 2.56 4.80 28.02
N ASN A 15 3.62 4.00 27.85
CA ASN A 15 4.01 2.90 28.76
C ASN A 15 2.89 1.88 29.06
N PHE A 16 2.08 1.52 28.06
CA PHE A 16 1.09 0.46 28.24
C PHE A 16 1.80 -0.90 28.46
N PRO A 17 1.41 -1.70 29.46
CA PRO A 17 2.05 -2.98 29.77
C PRO A 17 1.56 -4.10 28.83
N LEU A 18 1.66 -3.89 27.51
CA LEU A 18 1.22 -4.85 26.50
C LEU A 18 2.15 -4.86 25.28
N ARG A 19 2.05 -5.91 24.47
CA ARG A 19 2.78 -6.05 23.20
C ARG A 19 1.80 -6.02 22.03
N VAL A 20 2.06 -5.14 21.07
CA VAL A 20 1.27 -5.06 19.82
C VAL A 20 1.87 -5.97 18.75
N ILE A 21 1.18 -7.06 18.43
CA ILE A 21 1.54 -7.97 17.34
C ILE A 21 0.77 -7.54 16.08
N VAL A 22 1.49 -7.32 14.98
CA VAL A 22 0.87 -6.98 13.68
C VAL A 22 0.92 -8.21 12.80
N ALA A 23 -0.25 -8.75 12.50
CA ALA A 23 -0.39 -9.88 11.59
C ALA A 23 -0.21 -9.45 10.12
N PRO A 24 0.23 -10.35 9.24
CA PRO A 24 0.25 -10.12 7.80
C PRO A 24 -1.13 -9.76 7.25
N THR A 25 -1.16 -9.03 6.14
CA THR A 25 -2.41 -8.77 5.41
C THR A 25 -2.86 -10.06 4.72
N ILE A 26 -4.01 -10.58 5.12
CA ILE A 26 -4.65 -11.70 4.42
C ILE A 26 -5.26 -11.17 3.11
N ARG A 27 -5.14 -11.96 2.06
CA ARG A 27 -5.56 -11.61 0.70
C ARG A 27 -6.55 -12.65 0.17
N GLU A 28 -7.45 -12.19 -0.68
CA GLU A 28 -8.30 -13.06 -1.51
C GLU A 28 -7.45 -13.84 -2.54
N PRO A 29 -7.99 -14.89 -3.18
CA PRO A 29 -7.23 -15.71 -4.14
C PRO A 29 -6.59 -14.92 -5.29
N ASP A 30 -7.20 -13.80 -5.69
CA ASP A 30 -6.69 -12.90 -6.73
C ASP A 30 -5.73 -11.82 -6.20
N GLY A 31 -5.41 -11.87 -4.91
CA GLY A 31 -4.44 -11.00 -4.26
C GLY A 31 -4.98 -9.68 -3.71
N LEU A 32 -6.27 -9.38 -3.89
CA LEU A 32 -6.90 -8.22 -3.24
C LEU A 32 -6.81 -8.37 -1.71
N ALA A 33 -6.47 -7.30 -1.00
CA ALA A 33 -6.48 -7.32 0.46
C ALA A 33 -7.91 -7.57 0.97
N LEU A 34 -8.08 -8.53 1.88
CA LEU A 34 -9.38 -8.80 2.47
C LEU A 34 -9.88 -7.57 3.23
N SER A 35 -11.11 -7.14 2.90
CA SER A 35 -11.79 -6.05 3.58
C SER A 35 -13.29 -6.27 3.56
N SER A 36 -13.98 -5.95 4.66
CA SER A 36 -15.44 -5.91 4.67
C SER A 36 -16.01 -4.97 3.59
N ARG A 37 -15.23 -3.94 3.21
CA ARG A 37 -15.59 -3.01 2.12
C ARG A 37 -15.64 -3.68 0.75
N ASN A 38 -14.98 -4.83 0.56
CA ASN A 38 -15.03 -5.55 -0.72
C ASN A 38 -16.45 -6.02 -1.04
N ALA A 39 -17.31 -6.20 -0.02
CA ALA A 39 -18.72 -6.54 -0.18
C ALA A 39 -19.57 -5.42 -0.81
N TYR A 40 -19.05 -4.19 -0.90
CA TYR A 40 -19.74 -3.06 -1.53
C TYR A 40 -19.49 -2.96 -3.03
N LEU A 41 -18.53 -3.74 -3.55
CA LEU A 41 -18.18 -3.73 -4.96
C LEU A 41 -19.19 -4.54 -5.76
N SER A 42 -19.63 -4.00 -6.89
CA SER A 42 -20.29 -4.82 -7.91
C SER A 42 -19.33 -5.90 -8.43
N PRO A 43 -19.81 -6.97 -9.10
CA PRO A 43 -18.92 -7.97 -9.71
C PRO A 43 -17.88 -7.37 -10.66
N GLU A 44 -18.27 -6.36 -11.43
CA GLU A 44 -17.40 -5.66 -12.40
C GLU A 44 -16.35 -4.79 -11.70
N GLU A 45 -16.75 -4.08 -10.64
CA GLU A 45 -15.84 -3.29 -9.80
C GLU A 45 -14.85 -4.21 -9.07
N ARG A 46 -15.34 -5.34 -8.54
CA ARG A 46 -14.52 -6.32 -7.84
C ARG A 46 -13.44 -6.90 -8.74
N ALA A 47 -13.76 -7.22 -9.99
CA ALA A 47 -12.77 -7.69 -10.98
C ALA A 47 -11.69 -6.63 -11.29
N GLN A 48 -12.01 -5.35 -11.14
CA GLN A 48 -11.07 -4.25 -11.36
C GLN A 48 -10.23 -3.91 -10.12
N ALA A 49 -10.72 -4.20 -8.91
CA ALA A 49 -10.05 -3.91 -7.64
C ALA A 49 -8.67 -4.62 -7.50
N GLY A 50 -8.43 -5.71 -8.23
CA GLY A 50 -7.12 -6.38 -8.29
C GLY A 50 -5.95 -5.44 -8.67
N VAL A 51 -6.25 -4.30 -9.31
CA VAL A 51 -5.25 -3.30 -9.69
C VAL A 51 -4.48 -2.70 -8.50
N LEU A 52 -5.05 -2.71 -7.28
CA LEU A 52 -4.33 -2.27 -6.08
C LEU A 52 -3.12 -3.19 -5.79
N ARG A 53 -3.31 -4.50 -5.94
CA ARG A 53 -2.25 -5.49 -5.77
C ARG A 53 -1.23 -5.38 -6.89
N GLU A 54 -1.68 -5.22 -8.14
CA GLU A 54 -0.79 -5.00 -9.28
C GLU A 54 0.09 -3.77 -9.07
N ALA A 55 -0.47 -2.65 -8.58
CA ALA A 55 0.29 -1.44 -8.28
C ALA A 55 1.33 -1.65 -7.18
N CYS A 56 0.99 -2.40 -6.12
CA CYS A 56 1.94 -2.76 -5.06
C CYS A 56 3.10 -3.60 -5.61
N LEU A 57 2.79 -4.63 -6.41
CA LEU A 57 3.80 -5.51 -7.01
C LEU A 57 4.70 -4.76 -7.99
N LEU A 58 4.11 -3.87 -8.80
CA LEU A 58 4.85 -3.03 -9.73
C LEU A 58 5.87 -2.15 -9.00
N ALA A 59 5.46 -1.49 -7.90
CA ALA A 59 6.35 -0.63 -7.14
C ALA A 59 7.49 -1.44 -6.50
N ARG A 60 7.17 -2.59 -5.90
CA ARG A 60 8.17 -3.50 -5.31
C ARG A 60 9.19 -3.97 -6.34
N GLN A 61 8.71 -4.43 -7.50
CA GLN A 61 9.58 -4.93 -8.57
C GLN A 61 10.51 -3.82 -9.08
N ALA A 62 9.98 -2.62 -9.30
CA ALA A 62 10.78 -1.48 -9.73
C ALA A 62 11.87 -1.08 -8.73
N VAL A 63 11.57 -1.12 -7.42
CA VAL A 63 12.57 -0.86 -6.37
C VAL A 63 13.62 -1.97 -6.32
N LYS A 64 13.20 -3.24 -6.46
CA LYS A 64 14.11 -4.39 -6.52
C LYS A 64 15.11 -4.26 -7.67
N GLU A 65 14.63 -3.91 -8.87
CA GLU A 65 15.47 -3.72 -10.07
C GLU A 65 16.45 -2.55 -9.92
N ALA A 66 16.05 -1.49 -9.22
CA ALA A 66 16.92 -0.33 -8.98
C ALA A 66 18.03 -0.61 -7.95
N GLY A 67 17.88 -1.67 -7.14
CA GLY A 67 18.79 -2.00 -6.05
C GLY A 67 18.98 -0.85 -5.06
N ASP A 68 20.18 -0.72 -4.51
CA ASP A 68 20.48 0.27 -3.46
C ASP A 68 20.48 1.72 -3.97
N ALA A 69 20.54 1.94 -5.28
CA ALA A 69 20.41 3.27 -5.87
C ALA A 69 18.99 3.84 -5.72
N GLY A 70 17.99 2.94 -5.61
CA GLY A 70 16.57 3.29 -5.47
C GLY A 70 16.03 4.12 -6.63
N LEU A 71 14.77 4.54 -6.51
CA LEU A 71 14.07 5.36 -7.51
C LEU A 71 13.49 6.64 -6.87
N PRO A 72 13.45 7.77 -7.60
CA PRO A 72 12.69 8.93 -7.15
C PRO A 72 11.23 8.57 -6.87
N ALA A 73 10.71 8.96 -5.71
CA ALA A 73 9.32 8.66 -5.33
C ALA A 73 8.33 9.21 -6.36
N ALA A 74 8.57 10.40 -6.89
CA ALA A 74 7.73 10.99 -7.94
C ALA A 74 7.62 10.09 -9.19
N GLN A 75 8.70 9.39 -9.56
CA GLN A 75 8.67 8.44 -10.68
C GLN A 75 7.79 7.24 -10.37
N LEU A 76 7.92 6.66 -9.17
CA LEU A 76 7.07 5.55 -8.74
C LEU A 76 5.60 5.94 -8.59
N LYS A 77 5.31 7.12 -8.03
CA LYS A 77 3.94 7.66 -7.94
C LYS A 77 3.29 7.76 -9.32
N ARG A 78 4.02 8.22 -10.35
CA ARG A 78 3.52 8.24 -11.74
C ARG A 78 3.26 6.84 -12.27
N ARG A 79 4.16 5.88 -12.06
CA ARG A 79 3.98 4.48 -12.49
C ARG A 79 2.77 3.83 -11.83
N VAL A 80 2.60 4.04 -10.51
CA VAL A 80 1.42 3.57 -9.76
C VAL A 80 0.15 4.23 -10.28
N SER A 81 0.15 5.55 -10.49
CA SER A 81 -1.01 6.26 -11.05
C SER A 81 -1.42 5.73 -12.43
N ALA A 82 -0.45 5.51 -13.33
CA ALA A 82 -0.70 4.94 -14.64
C ALA A 82 -1.22 3.50 -14.55
N CYS A 83 -0.67 2.70 -13.63
CA CYS A 83 -1.10 1.33 -13.37
C CYS A 83 -2.58 1.26 -12.94
N ILE A 84 -2.98 2.09 -11.98
CA ILE A 84 -4.37 2.21 -11.50
C ILE A 84 -5.29 2.67 -12.62
N GLY A 85 -4.89 3.68 -13.39
CA GLY A 85 -5.70 4.25 -14.48
C GLY A 85 -5.99 3.31 -15.66
N ARG A 86 -5.40 2.11 -15.70
CA ARG A 86 -5.75 1.07 -16.69
C ARG A 86 -7.13 0.45 -16.43
N LYS A 87 -7.68 0.63 -15.23
CA LYS A 87 -9.02 0.13 -14.87
C LYS A 87 -9.99 1.31 -14.79
N PRO A 88 -11.03 1.36 -15.64
CA PRO A 88 -11.92 2.52 -15.73
C PRO A 88 -12.68 2.83 -14.43
N ALA A 89 -13.00 1.82 -13.62
CA ALA A 89 -13.68 2.03 -12.34
C ALA A 89 -12.74 2.52 -11.22
N ALA A 90 -11.41 2.52 -11.43
CA ALA A 90 -10.43 2.77 -10.38
C ALA A 90 -9.83 4.18 -10.48
N HIS A 91 -9.96 4.94 -9.39
CA HIS A 91 -9.41 6.29 -9.24
C HIS A 91 -8.47 6.34 -8.05
N LEU A 92 -7.22 6.74 -8.28
CA LEU A 92 -6.22 6.86 -7.24
C LEU A 92 -6.53 8.08 -6.34
N ASP A 93 -6.81 7.85 -5.06
CA ASP A 93 -6.96 8.92 -4.07
C ASP A 93 -5.57 9.43 -3.66
N TYR A 94 -4.68 8.52 -3.27
CA TYR A 94 -3.28 8.85 -3.02
C TYR A 94 -2.39 7.63 -3.10
N VAL A 95 -1.10 7.88 -3.35
CA VAL A 95 0.00 6.95 -3.11
C VAL A 95 1.14 7.71 -2.46
N GLU A 96 1.69 7.13 -1.39
CA GLU A 96 2.85 7.69 -0.70
C GLU A 96 3.88 6.61 -0.38
N PHE A 97 5.16 7.01 -0.46
CA PHE A 97 6.30 6.22 -0.05
C PHE A 97 6.94 6.90 1.16
N PHE A 98 7.15 6.15 2.23
CA PHE A 98 7.58 6.70 3.50
C PHE A 98 8.47 5.72 4.25
N ASP A 99 9.17 6.27 5.23
CA ASP A 99 9.90 5.49 6.23
C ASP A 99 8.91 4.82 7.20
N PRO A 100 8.95 3.49 7.38
CA PRO A 100 7.93 2.76 8.15
C PRO A 100 7.95 3.06 9.66
N GLU A 101 9.05 3.58 10.20
CA GLU A 101 9.17 3.90 11.63
C GLU A 101 8.69 5.32 11.96
N THR A 102 9.02 6.27 11.07
CA THR A 102 8.75 7.69 11.28
C THR A 102 7.53 8.21 10.53
N LEU A 103 7.03 7.44 9.55
CA LEU A 103 5.98 7.83 8.60
C LEU A 103 6.32 9.08 7.77
N ARG A 104 7.59 9.50 7.74
CA ARG A 104 8.03 10.65 6.95
C ARG A 104 8.13 10.27 5.47
N PRO A 105 7.62 11.10 4.56
CA PRO A 105 7.74 10.85 3.12
C PRO A 105 9.19 10.72 2.68
N ARG A 106 9.46 9.76 1.80
CA ARG A 106 10.78 9.56 1.19
C ARG A 106 10.82 10.17 -0.19
N ARG A 107 11.86 10.97 -0.49
CA ARG A 107 12.09 11.50 -1.84
C ARG A 107 12.66 10.46 -2.80
N ARG A 108 13.42 9.51 -2.27
CA ARG A 108 14.02 8.38 -2.97
C ARG A 108 13.61 7.10 -2.25
N VAL A 109 13.15 6.13 -3.02
CA VAL A 109 12.54 4.88 -2.55
C VAL A 109 13.48 3.75 -2.88
N ASP A 110 13.86 3.03 -1.86
CA ASP A 110 14.85 1.96 -1.82
C ASP A 110 14.30 0.81 -0.95
N ARG A 111 15.11 -0.24 -0.76
CA ARG A 111 14.85 -1.25 0.26
C ARG A 111 14.73 -0.57 1.63
N GLY A 112 13.78 -1.01 2.45
CA GLY A 112 13.43 -0.42 3.74
C GLY A 112 12.32 0.64 3.68
N SER A 113 11.99 1.13 2.49
CA SER A 113 10.83 2.02 2.30
C SER A 113 9.51 1.25 2.41
N HIS A 114 8.42 1.95 2.75
CA HIS A 114 7.06 1.41 2.74
C HIS A 114 6.14 2.24 1.84
N MET A 115 5.22 1.58 1.16
CA MET A 115 4.20 2.21 0.32
C MET A 115 2.82 2.07 0.97
N ALA A 116 2.01 3.11 0.91
CA ALA A 116 0.56 3.00 1.13
C ALA A 116 -0.17 3.68 -0.03
N LEU A 117 -1.29 3.09 -0.45
CA LEU A 117 -2.18 3.68 -1.42
C LEU A 117 -3.64 3.54 -1.00
N ALA A 118 -4.45 4.50 -1.43
CA ALA A 118 -5.89 4.43 -1.38
C ALA A 118 -6.44 4.65 -2.80
N VAL A 119 -7.42 3.84 -3.17
CA VAL A 119 -8.03 3.85 -4.50
C VAL A 119 -9.54 3.73 -4.33
N ARG A 120 -10.30 4.60 -4.99
CA ARG A 120 -11.75 4.45 -5.13
C ARG A 120 -12.04 3.56 -6.31
N VAL A 121 -12.78 2.47 -6.08
CA VAL A 121 -13.31 1.61 -7.14
C VAL A 121 -14.82 1.78 -7.12
N GLY A 122 -15.36 2.45 -8.15
CA GLY A 122 -16.70 3.00 -8.10
C GLY A 122 -16.85 3.96 -6.91
N SER A 123 -17.82 3.70 -6.03
CA SER A 123 -18.00 4.47 -4.80
C SER A 123 -17.14 3.99 -3.62
N THR A 124 -16.56 2.79 -3.72
CA THR A 124 -15.89 2.11 -2.60
C THR A 124 -14.43 2.50 -2.49
N ARG A 125 -14.03 3.06 -1.34
CA ARG A 125 -12.63 3.42 -1.06
C ARG A 125 -11.86 2.26 -0.44
N LEU A 126 -10.94 1.69 -1.19
CA LEU A 126 -10.06 0.60 -0.78
C LEU A 126 -8.67 1.12 -0.43
N ILE A 127 -7.96 0.40 0.44
CA ILE A 127 -6.58 0.69 0.82
C ILE A 127 -5.74 -0.58 0.70
N ASP A 128 -4.48 -0.39 0.33
CA ASP A 128 -3.47 -1.45 0.43
C ASP A 128 -2.12 -0.81 0.83
N ASN A 129 -1.13 -1.64 1.10
CA ASN A 129 0.22 -1.20 1.44
C ASN A 129 1.22 -2.30 1.13
N ALA A 130 2.48 -1.91 0.92
CA ALA A 130 3.55 -2.85 0.59
C ALA A 130 4.88 -2.40 1.21
N SER A 131 5.62 -3.35 1.76
CA SER A 131 7.03 -3.16 2.08
C SER A 131 7.85 -3.22 0.79
N MET A 132 8.84 -2.35 0.65
CA MET A 132 9.81 -2.38 -0.45
C MET A 132 11.01 -3.30 -0.16
N ASN A 133 10.92 -4.13 0.89
CA ASN A 133 11.89 -5.19 1.14
C ASN A 133 11.66 -6.40 0.22
N GLU A 134 12.72 -7.19 0.06
CA GLU A 134 12.62 -8.55 -0.48
C GLU A 134 11.88 -9.43 0.54
N ASP A 135 11.01 -10.32 0.05
CA ASP A 135 10.31 -11.31 0.89
C ASP A 135 11.30 -12.38 1.37
#